data_AF-A0A354J1J1-F1
#
_entry.id   AF-A0A354J1J1-F1
#
_cell.length_a   1.000
_cell.length_b   1.000
_cell.length_c   1.000
_cell.angle_alpha   90.00
_cell.angle_beta   90.00
_cell.angle_gamma   90.00
#
_symmetry.space_group_name_H-M   'P 1'
#
loop_
_entity.id
_entity.type
_entity.pdbx_description
1 polymer ?
#
loop_
_entity_poly.entity_id
_entity_poly.type
_entity_poly.pdbx_seq_one_letter_code
_entity_poly.pdbx_strand_id
1 'polypeptide(L)' 'MAYVRKVPENMDKLLKDGRKKFVRYEEGAALYSMGLHSFQELAKDAGAVYHIKKIVLVNTQLIDEYLESFRDDF' A
#
# COMPACT_ATOMS: atom_id res chain seq x y z
N MET A 1 -5.85 -28.16 2.51
CA MET A 1 -5.11 -27.30 3.46
C MET A 1 -4.97 -25.92 2.85
N ALA A 2 -5.61 -24.90 3.42
CA ALA A 2 -5.38 -23.53 3.01
C ALA A 2 -3.92 -23.17 3.31
N TYR A 3 -3.19 -22.63 2.34
CA TYR A 3 -1.84 -22.13 2.56
C TYR A 3 -1.92 -20.92 3.50
N VAL A 4 -1.73 -21.16 4.80
CA VAL A 4 -1.58 -20.11 5.80
C VAL A 4 -0.25 -19.44 5.49
N ARG A 5 -0.31 -18.20 5.01
CA ARG A 5 0.89 -17.39 4.80
C ARG A 5 1.63 -17.33 6.12
N LYS A 6 2.85 -17.90 6.18
CA LYS A 6 3.77 -17.62 7.28
C LYS A 6 4.12 -16.15 7.19
N VAL A 7 3.58 -15.35 8.10
CA VAL A 7 4.01 -13.96 8.29
C VAL A 7 5.49 -14.07 8.71
N PRO A 8 6.45 -13.53 7.95
CA PRO A 8 7.83 -13.56 8.39
C PRO A 8 7.93 -12.88 9.75
N GLU A 9 8.58 -13.54 10.71
CA GLU A 9 8.65 -13.12 12.13
C GLU A 9 9.23 -11.69 12.32
N ASN A 10 9.84 -11.12 11.27
CA ASN A 10 10.40 -9.77 11.25
C ASN A 10 9.59 -8.76 10.40
N MET A 11 8.31 -9.02 10.12
CA MET A 11 7.44 -8.06 9.41
C MET A 11 7.43 -6.69 10.08
N ASP A 12 7.38 -6.64 11.42
CA ASP A 12 7.42 -5.40 12.20
C ASP A 12 8.71 -4.58 12.01
N LYS A 13 9.84 -5.25 11.74
CA LYS A 13 11.11 -4.57 11.43
C LYS A 13 11.11 -3.99 10.02
N LEU A 14 10.57 -4.71 9.04
CA LEU A 14 10.44 -4.18 7.67
C LEU A 14 9.45 -3.01 7.57
N LEU A 15 8.40 -3.04 8.39
CA LEU A 15 7.43 -1.94 8.55
C LEU A 15 8.07 -0.73 9.23
N LYS A 16 8.86 -0.94 10.31
CA LYS A 16 9.61 0.14 10.99
C LYS A 16 10.69 0.79 10.12
N ASP A 17 11.31 0.03 9.22
CA ASP A 17 12.29 0.56 8.27
C ASP A 17 11.67 1.23 7.03
N GLY A 18 10.33 1.21 6.87
CA GLY A 18 9.63 1.86 5.74
C GLY A 18 9.81 1.19 4.38
N ARG A 19 10.26 -0.07 4.30
CA ARG A 19 10.75 -0.68 3.04
C ARG A 19 9.77 -1.62 2.31
N LYS A 20 8.51 -1.73 2.75
CA LYS A 20 7.56 -2.61 2.04
C LYS A 20 7.00 -1.88 0.82
N LYS A 21 7.72 -1.98 -0.30
CA LYS A 21 7.36 -1.32 -1.58
C LYS A 21 5.97 -1.66 -2.08
N PHE A 22 5.48 -2.87 -1.82
CA PHE A 22 4.17 -3.33 -2.26
C PHE A 22 3.30 -3.78 -1.08
N VAL A 23 2.10 -3.24 -1.03
CA VAL A 23 1.07 -3.54 -0.03
C VAL A 23 -0.23 -3.96 -0.71
N ARG A 24 -1.10 -4.65 0.01
CA ARG A 24 -2.49 -4.86 -0.45
C ARG A 24 -3.38 -3.69 -0.04
N TYR A 25 -4.57 -3.58 -0.63
CA TYR A 25 -5.53 -2.52 -0.28
C TYR A 25 -5.83 -2.46 1.21
N GLU A 26 -6.03 -3.60 1.88
CA GLU A 26 -6.27 -3.62 3.34
C GLU A 26 -5.07 -3.10 4.14
N GLU A 27 -3.86 -3.53 3.79
CA GLU A 27 -2.62 -3.10 4.45
C GLU A 27 -2.32 -1.63 4.18
N GLY A 28 -2.51 -1.17 2.93
CA GLY A 28 -2.29 0.21 2.50
C GLY A 28 -3.30 1.18 3.12
N ALA A 29 -4.59 0.81 3.12
CA ALA A 29 -5.63 1.58 3.80
C ALA A 29 -5.31 1.77 5.29
N ALA A 30 -4.83 0.72 5.97
CA ALA A 30 -4.38 0.82 7.35
C ALA A 30 -3.11 1.70 7.50
N LEU A 31 -2.16 1.59 6.57
CA LEU A 31 -0.90 2.35 6.56
C LEU A 31 -1.14 3.87 6.50
N TYR A 32 -2.04 4.31 5.63
CA TYR A 32 -2.40 5.72 5.47
C TYR A 32 -3.59 6.14 6.33
N SER A 33 -4.12 5.25 7.19
CA SER A 33 -5.32 5.48 8.00
C SER A 33 -6.52 5.97 7.18
N MET A 34 -6.71 5.42 5.98
CA MET A 34 -7.78 5.76 5.04
C MET A 34 -8.84 4.65 4.95
N GLY A 35 -10.04 4.99 4.49
CA GLY A 35 -11.04 3.99 4.12
C GLY A 35 -10.57 3.14 2.92
N LEU A 36 -10.96 1.86 2.88
CA LEU A 36 -10.52 0.94 1.82
C LEU A 36 -10.91 1.43 0.42
N HIS A 37 -12.10 2.01 0.27
CA HIS A 37 -12.55 2.54 -1.01
C HIS A 37 -11.76 3.80 -1.42
N SER A 38 -11.54 4.73 -0.48
CA SER A 38 -10.75 5.94 -0.71
C SER A 38 -9.30 5.62 -1.08
N PHE A 39 -8.69 4.64 -0.40
CA PHE A 39 -7.35 4.18 -0.73
C PHE A 39 -7.29 3.49 -2.10
N GLN A 40 -8.35 2.77 -2.49
CA GLN A 40 -8.44 2.18 -3.83
C GLN A 40 -8.52 3.23 -4.93
N GLU A 41 -9.31 4.29 -4.73
CA GLU A 41 -9.40 5.41 -5.67
C GLU A 41 -8.07 6.14 -5.75
N LEU A 42 -7.48 6.50 -4.60
CA LEU A 42 -6.16 7.12 -4.52
C LEU A 42 -5.09 6.29 -5.26
N ALA A 43 -5.05 4.98 -5.04
CA ALA A 43 -4.10 4.11 -5.69
C ALA A 43 -4.29 4.06 -7.22
N LYS A 44 -5.54 4.12 -7.70
CA LYS A 44 -5.84 4.17 -9.13
C LYS A 44 -5.41 5.51 -9.73
N ASP A 45 -5.71 6.61 -9.06
CA ASP A 45 -5.38 7.96 -9.51
C ASP A 45 -3.86 8.18 -9.53
N ALA A 46 -3.15 7.65 -8.53
CA ALA A 46 -1.70 7.61 -8.48
C ALA A 46 -1.05 6.64 -9.50
N GLY A 47 -1.83 5.85 -10.24
CA GLY A 47 -1.31 4.82 -11.15
C GLY A 47 -0.52 3.71 -10.44
N ALA A 48 -0.73 3.53 -9.14
CA ALA A 48 0.07 2.67 -8.28
C ALA A 48 -0.44 1.21 -8.19
N VAL A 49 -1.47 0.85 -8.96
CA VAL A 49 -2.14 -0.45 -8.90
C VAL A 49 -1.52 -1.46 -9.86
N TYR A 50 -1.03 -2.58 -9.30
CA TYR A 50 -0.47 -3.72 -10.04
C TYR A 50 -1.38 -4.94 -9.92
N HIS A 51 -1.83 -5.43 -11.07
CA HIS A 51 -2.62 -6.66 -11.16
C HIS A 51 -1.68 -7.83 -11.48
N ILE A 52 -1.49 -8.73 -10.51
CA ILE A 52 -0.65 -9.93 -10.69
C ILE A 52 -1.50 -11.16 -10.47
N LYS A 53 -1.80 -11.87 -11.57
CA LYS A 53 -2.70 -13.04 -11.59
C LYS A 53 -4.07 -12.69 -10.99
N LYS A 54 -4.36 -13.18 -9.78
CA LYS A 54 -5.62 -12.98 -9.05
C LYS A 54 -5.45 -12.09 -7.81
N ILE A 55 -4.33 -11.38 -7.70
CA ILE A 55 -3.98 -10.54 -6.55
C ILE A 55 -3.71 -9.13 -7.05
N VAL A 56 -4.13 -8.14 -6.26
CA VAL A 56 -3.83 -6.73 -6.48
C VAL A 56 -2.80 -6.27 -5.46
N LEU A 57 -1.77 -5.59 -5.93
CA LEU A 57 -0.75 -4.95 -5.12
C LEU A 57 -0.71 -3.46 -5.44
N VAL A 58 -0.38 -2.66 -4.44
CA VAL A 58 -0.28 -1.21 -4.53
C VAL A 58 1.14 -0.82 -4.17
N ASN A 59 1.78 0.00 -5.01
CA ASN A 59 3.11 0.53 -4.76
C ASN A 59 3.00 1.79 -3.90
N THR A 60 3.51 1.74 -2.66
CA THR A 60 3.42 2.87 -1.73
C THR A 60 4.25 4.06 -2.19
N GLN A 61 5.38 3.83 -2.86
CA GLN A 61 6.26 4.92 -3.31
C GLN A 61 5.58 5.85 -4.31
N LEU A 62 4.76 5.29 -5.20
CA LEU A 62 4.00 6.08 -6.18
C LEU A 62 2.85 6.83 -5.50
N ILE A 63 2.27 6.26 -4.45
CA ILE A 63 1.26 6.96 -3.65
C ILE A 63 1.90 8.11 -2.88
N ASP A 64 3.07 7.91 -2.28
CA ASP A 64 3.78 8.97 -1.54
C ASP A 64 4.13 10.13 -2.48
N GLU A 65 4.68 9.84 -3.66
CA GLU A 65 4.96 10.85 -4.70
C GLU A 65 3.68 11.58 -5.16
N TYR A 66 2.58 10.84 -5.34
CA TYR A 66 1.29 11.43 -5.67
C TYR A 66 0.79 12.34 -4.55
N LEU A 67 0.86 11.92 -3.28
CA LEU A 67 0.44 12.71 -2.12
C LEU A 67 1.28 13.97 -1.94
N GLU A 68 2.59 13.91 -2.20
CA GLU A 68 3.46 15.09 -2.17
C GLU A 68 3.02 16.17 -3.17
N SER A 69 2.39 15.78 -4.29
CA SER A 69 1.83 16.73 -5.25
C SER A 69 0.58 17.47 -4.75
N PHE A 70 -0.12 16.95 -3.74
CA PHE A 70 -1.28 17.61 -3.09
C PHE A 70 -0.89 18.41 -1.86
N ARG A 71 0.40 18.57 -1.59
CA ARG A 71 0.88 19.38 -0.47
C ARG A 71 0.46 20.84 -0.69
N ASP A 72 -0.33 21.37 0.24
CA ASP A 72 -0.67 22.79 0.27
C ASP A 72 0.55 23.62 0.74
N ASP A 73 0.96 24.61 -0.07
CA ASP A 73 2.06 25.55 0.21
C ASP A 73 1.56 26.83 0.90
N PHE A 74 0.81 26.70 2.01
CA PHE A 74 0.40 27.85 2.84
C PHE A 74 1.25 28.02 4.09
#